data_AF-A0ABD5NPH5-F1
#
_entry.id   AF-A0ABD5NPH5-F1
#
_cell.length_a   1.000
_cell.length_b   1.000
_cell.length_c   1.000
_cell.angle_alpha   90.00
_cell.angle_beta   90.00
_cell.angle_gamma   90.00
#
_symmetry.space_group_name_H-M   'P 1'
#
loop_
_entity.id
_entity.type
_entity.pdbx_description
1 polymer ?
#
loop_
_entity_poly.entity_id
_entity_poly.type
_entity_poly.pdbx_seq_one_letter_code
_entity_poly.pdbx_strand_id
1 'polypeptide(L)'
;MAGKFADSTDSSRRDALDPPATETGGAAELFERDRLGLLDTTLRDGEQAPGVSMDPDEKAAIARSLDRAGVDVIEAGSACTGAGERDAITRVAALDLDARVTSFCRGVREDVDLARECGVDGVHIVVPASDRHLEGKVGTSREANLDRTAELVTYAVDHDLWVEVIGEDGSRADLAYLETLAARAFEAGADRFCFADTVGHTGPERTAEAVARLVEVGPVSAHTHDDLGLGVANALAAADAGADLVHCTVNGIGERAGNVALEEVAIALSHVYDVETVALDEVYDLAQLVARASGIPLPANKAVVGDNAFTHESGIHTDGTLKDDRMYEPYPPDTVGRERRLVLGKHAGRAGVRAALADLGVSATDDQVAAIAGRVTALGDGGRRVTDADLLAIADDVTGDDRERTVELTNLTATSGGSVPTASVRLEVAGEERVASGTGAGPVDAAIAAVREALGPAADVELDTYRVDAVSGGTDAVVTVEVELRRDDRSVTVVRSDADITRASVAAVVDSIDRLLDEEATVDLSPAD
;
A
#
# COMPACT_ATOMS: atom_id res chain seq x y z
N MET A 1 -31.64 0.96 43.80
CA MET A 1 -30.57 0.00 44.10
C MET A 1 -29.25 0.67 43.73
N ALA A 2 -28.57 1.48 44.53
CA ALA A 2 -28.14 1.40 45.93
C ALA A 2 -27.19 0.22 46.24
N GLY A 3 -25.89 0.52 46.29
CA GLY A 3 -24.80 -0.26 46.92
C GLY A 3 -23.99 -1.11 45.93
N LYS A 4 -22.66 -1.07 45.88
CA LYS A 4 -21.66 -0.61 46.85
C LYS A 4 -20.36 -0.21 46.13
N PHE A 5 -19.93 1.03 46.31
CA PHE A 5 -18.51 1.37 46.39
C PHE A 5 -18.14 1.31 47.87
N ALA A 6 -17.05 0.63 48.21
CA ALA A 6 -16.37 0.77 49.49
C ALA A 6 -14.88 0.94 49.22
N ASP A 7 -14.43 2.09 49.69
CA ASP A 7 -13.10 2.66 49.73
C ASP A 7 -12.14 1.77 50.56
N SER A 8 -10.91 1.59 50.08
CA SER A 8 -9.77 1.34 50.97
C SER A 8 -8.54 2.05 50.42
N THR A 9 -8.18 3.12 51.11
CA THR A 9 -6.92 3.85 50.98
C THR A 9 -5.79 3.00 51.55
N ASP A 10 -4.76 2.72 50.75
CA ASP A 10 -3.39 2.57 51.27
C ASP A 10 -2.40 3.18 50.29
N SER A 11 -1.67 4.18 50.78
CA SER A 11 -0.61 4.87 50.07
C SER A 11 0.71 4.22 50.46
N SER A 12 1.36 3.49 49.55
CA SER A 12 2.81 3.56 49.41
C SER A 12 3.33 2.77 48.22
N ARG A 13 4.28 3.42 47.53
CA ARG A 13 5.31 2.91 46.60
C ARG A 13 5.07 3.32 45.15
N ARG A 14 5.66 4.48 44.84
CA ARG A 14 6.29 4.75 43.55
C ARG A 14 7.37 3.68 43.39
N ASP A 15 7.19 2.80 42.43
CA ASP A 15 8.28 2.11 41.74
C ASP A 15 7.90 2.07 40.27
N ALA A 16 8.90 2.34 39.43
CA ALA A 16 8.79 2.53 38.00
C ALA A 16 8.08 1.35 37.32
N LEU A 17 7.22 1.66 36.35
CA LEU A 17 6.72 0.72 35.37
C LEU A 17 7.85 0.42 34.37
N ASP A 18 8.88 -0.29 34.82
CA ASP A 18 9.57 -1.21 33.92
C ASP A 18 8.70 -2.47 33.83
N PRO A 19 8.41 -2.99 32.62
CA PRO A 19 7.74 -4.28 32.51
C PRO A 19 8.59 -5.32 33.26
N PRO A 20 7.98 -6.24 34.02
CA PRO A 20 8.73 -7.33 34.61
C PRO A 20 9.43 -8.07 33.46
N ALA A 21 10.73 -8.31 33.61
CA ALA A 21 11.45 -9.23 32.75
C ALA A 21 10.79 -10.60 32.89
N THR A 22 9.82 -10.87 32.04
CA THR A 22 9.26 -12.20 31.85
C THR A 22 10.38 -13.02 31.25
N GLU A 23 10.83 -14.05 31.97
CA GLU A 23 11.62 -15.13 31.40
C GLU A 23 10.88 -15.64 30.16
N THR A 24 11.41 -15.31 28.99
CA THR A 24 10.96 -15.74 27.66
C THR A 24 11.35 -17.21 27.45
N GLY A 25 10.83 -18.09 28.29
CA GLY A 25 10.93 -19.55 28.13
C GLY A 25 9.58 -20.09 27.70
N GLY A 26 9.25 -20.02 26.40
CA GLY A 26 8.02 -20.62 25.87
C GLY A 26 7.70 -20.22 24.44
N ALA A 27 7.73 -18.93 24.11
CA ALA A 27 7.43 -18.48 22.73
C ALA A 27 8.63 -18.60 21.78
N ALA A 28 9.85 -18.44 22.31
CA ALA A 28 11.08 -18.47 21.53
C ALA A 28 11.54 -19.89 21.08
N GLU A 29 10.88 -20.95 21.57
CA GLU A 29 11.12 -22.34 21.11
C GLU A 29 10.12 -22.80 20.03
N LEU A 30 9.15 -21.95 19.64
CA LEU A 30 8.02 -22.32 18.76
C LEU A 30 8.28 -22.14 17.26
N PHE A 31 9.38 -21.50 16.87
CA PHE A 31 9.78 -21.35 15.48
C PHE A 31 11.26 -21.74 15.37
N GLU A 32 11.63 -22.66 14.47
CA GLU A 32 13.01 -22.68 13.99
C GLU A 32 13.18 -21.37 13.21
N ARG A 33 13.68 -20.33 13.92
CA ARG A 33 13.73 -18.91 13.53
C ARG A 33 14.40 -18.62 12.18
N ASP A 34 15.00 -19.62 11.53
CA ASP A 34 15.77 -19.50 10.30
C ASP A 34 15.13 -20.21 9.09
N ARG A 35 13.86 -20.64 9.14
CA ARG A 35 13.28 -21.52 8.09
C ARG A 35 11.92 -21.14 7.50
N LEU A 36 11.24 -20.11 8.00
CA LEU A 36 9.93 -19.70 7.46
C LEU A 36 10.11 -18.67 6.34
N GLY A 37 9.72 -19.03 5.12
CA GLY A 37 9.71 -18.13 3.97
C GLY A 37 8.32 -17.64 3.58
N LEU A 38 8.28 -16.69 2.64
CA LEU A 38 7.06 -16.25 1.97
C LEU A 38 7.10 -16.55 0.47
N LEU A 39 5.96 -17.01 -0.04
CA LEU A 39 5.68 -17.14 -1.46
C LEU A 39 4.66 -16.08 -1.86
N ASP A 40 5.02 -15.21 -2.80
CA ASP A 40 4.07 -14.26 -3.38
C ASP A 40 3.36 -14.86 -4.60
N THR A 41 2.03 -14.76 -4.62
CA THR A 41 1.19 -15.12 -5.77
C THR A 41 0.38 -13.91 -6.28
N THR A 42 0.88 -12.69 -6.08
CA THR A 42 0.23 -11.46 -6.56
C THR A 42 0.12 -11.46 -8.08
N LEU A 43 1.16 -11.93 -8.78
CA LEU A 43 1.25 -11.95 -10.24
C LEU A 43 0.42 -13.06 -10.91
N ARG A 44 -0.12 -14.01 -10.12
CA ARG A 44 -0.99 -15.08 -10.60
C ARG A 44 -2.36 -15.03 -9.98
N ASP A 45 -2.46 -15.30 -8.68
CA ASP A 45 -3.75 -15.40 -8.01
C ASP A 45 -4.34 -14.02 -7.71
N GLY A 46 -3.48 -13.04 -7.43
CA GLY A 46 -3.89 -11.63 -7.32
C GLY A 46 -4.57 -11.10 -8.58
N GLU A 47 -4.13 -11.52 -9.76
CA GLU A 47 -4.74 -11.14 -11.05
C GLU A 47 -6.11 -11.81 -11.29
N GLN A 48 -6.47 -12.86 -10.55
CA GLN A 48 -7.81 -13.46 -10.64
C GLN A 48 -8.89 -12.58 -9.99
N ALA A 49 -8.51 -11.52 -9.28
CA ALA A 49 -9.43 -10.52 -8.79
C ALA A 49 -10.19 -9.85 -9.96
N PRO A 50 -11.53 -9.69 -9.87
CA PRO A 50 -12.32 -9.14 -10.96
C PRO A 50 -11.84 -7.75 -11.41
N GLY A 51 -11.46 -7.64 -12.68
CA GLY A 51 -11.04 -6.36 -13.29
C GLY A 51 -9.55 -6.04 -13.16
N VAL A 52 -8.77 -6.91 -12.53
CA VAL A 52 -7.30 -6.81 -12.52
C VAL A 52 -6.74 -7.41 -13.80
N SER A 53 -5.80 -6.70 -14.43
CA SER A 53 -5.04 -7.17 -15.58
C SER A 53 -3.74 -6.39 -15.59
N MET A 54 -2.62 -7.07 -15.30
CA MET A 54 -1.30 -6.42 -15.24
C MET A 54 -0.56 -6.66 -16.54
N ASP A 55 0.06 -5.62 -17.08
CA ASP A 55 0.89 -5.78 -18.27
C ASP A 55 2.27 -6.41 -17.93
N PRO A 56 3.02 -6.91 -18.93
CA PRO A 56 4.31 -7.55 -18.69
C PRO A 56 5.36 -6.66 -17.98
N ASP A 57 5.32 -5.34 -18.19
CA ASP A 57 6.27 -4.40 -17.57
C ASP A 57 5.87 -4.11 -16.12
N GLU A 58 4.56 -4.02 -15.83
CA GLU A 58 4.03 -3.94 -14.46
C GLU A 58 4.38 -5.20 -13.66
N LYS A 59 4.17 -6.40 -14.22
CA LYS A 59 4.55 -7.67 -13.57
C LYS A 59 6.04 -7.74 -13.28
N ALA A 60 6.88 -7.31 -14.22
CA ALA A 60 8.33 -7.25 -14.01
C ALA A 60 8.74 -6.21 -12.96
N ALA A 61 8.05 -5.07 -12.87
CA ALA A 61 8.31 -4.06 -11.84
C ALA A 61 7.95 -4.58 -10.44
N ILE A 62 6.79 -5.24 -10.31
CA ILE A 62 6.35 -5.86 -9.04
C ILE A 62 7.31 -6.98 -8.65
N ALA A 63 7.73 -7.85 -9.58
CA ALA A 63 8.68 -8.93 -9.30
C ALA A 63 10.03 -8.41 -8.73
N ARG A 64 10.59 -7.32 -9.30
CA ARG A 64 11.80 -6.69 -8.74
C ARG A 64 11.58 -6.10 -7.36
N SER A 65 10.38 -5.60 -7.08
CA SER A 65 10.03 -5.04 -5.77
C SER A 65 9.83 -6.12 -4.72
N LEU A 66 9.23 -7.26 -5.10
CA LEU A 66 9.12 -8.46 -4.26
C LEU A 66 10.50 -9.03 -3.92
N ASP A 67 11.38 -9.16 -4.91
CA ASP A 67 12.75 -9.63 -4.74
C ASP A 67 13.57 -8.70 -3.83
N ARG A 68 13.44 -7.37 -4.02
CA ARG A 68 14.06 -6.38 -3.12
C ARG A 68 13.57 -6.50 -1.68
N ALA A 69 12.29 -6.77 -1.49
CA ALA A 69 11.73 -7.04 -0.16
C ALA A 69 12.21 -8.38 0.42
N GLY A 70 12.86 -9.25 -0.37
CA GLY A 70 13.41 -10.52 0.10
C GLY A 70 12.40 -11.67 0.09
N VAL A 71 11.37 -11.62 -0.75
CA VAL A 71 10.41 -12.73 -0.90
C VAL A 71 11.12 -13.96 -1.49
N ASP A 72 10.93 -15.14 -0.91
CA ASP A 72 11.67 -16.36 -1.30
C ASP A 72 11.21 -16.95 -2.65
N VAL A 73 9.90 -16.88 -2.93
CA VAL A 73 9.30 -17.48 -4.13
C VAL A 73 8.27 -16.54 -4.74
N ILE A 74 8.33 -16.33 -6.05
CA ILE A 74 7.39 -15.52 -6.82
C ILE A 74 6.68 -16.41 -7.84
N GLU A 75 5.38 -16.61 -7.67
CA GLU A 75 4.54 -17.27 -8.69
C GLU A 75 4.16 -16.24 -9.76
N ALA A 76 4.94 -16.21 -10.84
CA ALA A 76 4.89 -15.15 -11.85
C ALA A 76 3.66 -15.16 -12.76
N GLY A 77 2.84 -16.20 -12.68
CA GLY A 77 1.65 -16.35 -13.51
C GLY A 77 1.32 -17.80 -13.86
N SER A 78 0.39 -17.96 -14.79
CA SER A 78 -0.02 -19.27 -15.32
C SER A 78 0.28 -19.37 -16.81
N ALA A 79 1.36 -20.05 -17.18
CA ALA A 79 1.81 -20.15 -18.58
C ALA A 79 0.75 -20.72 -19.54
N CYS A 80 -0.22 -21.46 -19.00
CA CYS A 80 -1.34 -22.04 -19.74
C CYS A 80 -2.43 -21.02 -20.13
N THR A 81 -2.47 -19.83 -19.53
CA THR A 81 -3.52 -18.81 -19.78
C THR A 81 -3.47 -18.26 -21.21
N GLY A 82 -2.28 -17.96 -21.74
CA GLY A 82 -2.16 -17.39 -23.07
C GLY A 82 -0.76 -16.89 -23.42
N ALA A 83 -0.59 -16.44 -24.66
CA ALA A 83 0.71 -15.96 -25.14
C ALA A 83 1.20 -14.69 -24.45
N GLY A 84 0.28 -13.76 -24.11
CA GLY A 84 0.64 -12.55 -23.36
C GLY A 84 1.14 -12.88 -21.95
N GLU A 85 0.50 -13.84 -21.29
CA GLU A 85 0.92 -14.31 -19.97
C GLU A 85 2.30 -14.98 -20.00
N ARG A 86 2.58 -15.78 -21.03
CA ARG A 86 3.92 -16.35 -21.23
C ARG A 86 4.99 -15.31 -21.50
N ASP A 87 4.68 -14.23 -22.23
CA ASP A 87 5.61 -13.11 -22.41
C ASP A 87 5.95 -12.47 -21.06
N ALA A 88 4.95 -12.24 -20.21
CA ALA A 88 5.17 -11.69 -18.88
C ALA A 88 5.99 -12.62 -17.98
N ILE A 89 5.65 -13.91 -17.91
CA ILE A 89 6.42 -14.89 -17.13
C ILE A 89 7.86 -14.98 -17.64
N THR A 90 8.08 -15.01 -18.96
CA THR A 90 9.43 -15.05 -19.55
C THR A 90 10.23 -13.80 -19.18
N ARG A 91 9.59 -12.62 -19.16
CA ARG A 91 10.26 -11.38 -18.72
C ARG A 91 10.65 -11.46 -17.24
N VAL A 92 9.76 -11.94 -16.38
CA VAL A 92 10.03 -12.09 -14.94
C VAL A 92 11.15 -13.10 -14.70
N ALA A 93 11.10 -14.27 -15.33
CA ALA A 93 12.13 -15.30 -15.22
C ALA A 93 13.50 -14.88 -15.79
N ALA A 94 13.54 -13.88 -16.68
CA ALA A 94 14.77 -13.30 -17.19
C ALA A 94 15.35 -12.17 -16.30
N LEU A 95 14.64 -11.78 -15.23
CA LEU A 95 15.19 -10.92 -14.20
C LEU A 95 16.11 -11.80 -13.34
N ASP A 96 17.37 -11.42 -13.22
CA ASP A 96 18.36 -12.09 -12.36
C ASP A 96 18.01 -11.83 -10.88
N LEU A 97 16.91 -12.46 -10.41
CA LEU A 97 16.35 -12.32 -9.07
C LEU A 97 16.99 -13.35 -8.13
N ASP A 98 17.07 -13.00 -6.84
CA ASP A 98 17.43 -13.95 -5.78
C ASP A 98 16.25 -14.88 -5.46
N ALA A 99 15.01 -14.38 -5.60
CA ALA A 99 13.78 -15.13 -5.43
C ALA A 99 13.61 -16.22 -6.50
N ARG A 100 13.07 -17.38 -6.10
CA ARG A 100 12.71 -18.44 -7.06
C ARG A 100 11.48 -18.03 -7.87
N VAL A 101 11.56 -18.07 -9.19
CA VAL A 101 10.43 -17.77 -10.07
C VAL A 101 9.70 -19.05 -10.48
N THR A 102 8.41 -19.13 -10.22
CA THR A 102 7.59 -20.31 -10.54
C THR A 102 6.38 -19.98 -11.41
N SER A 103 5.76 -21.01 -12.00
CA SER A 103 4.48 -20.87 -12.71
C SER A 103 3.45 -21.91 -12.27
N PHE A 104 2.20 -21.47 -12.21
CA PHE A 104 1.06 -22.33 -11.96
C PHE A 104 0.83 -23.31 -13.11
N CYS A 105 0.62 -24.58 -12.76
CA CYS A 105 0.27 -25.65 -13.67
C CYS A 105 -0.99 -26.38 -13.20
N ARG A 106 -1.93 -26.62 -14.11
CA ARG A 106 -3.01 -27.59 -13.86
C ARG A 106 -2.43 -29.00 -13.88
N GLY A 107 -3.24 -30.00 -13.48
CA GLY A 107 -2.88 -31.43 -13.52
C GLY A 107 -2.70 -32.05 -14.93
N VAL A 108 -2.08 -31.34 -15.87
CA VAL A 108 -1.81 -31.76 -17.25
C VAL A 108 -0.36 -31.49 -17.63
N ARG A 109 0.22 -32.36 -18.47
CA ARG A 109 1.64 -32.29 -18.83
C ARG A 109 1.99 -31.06 -19.69
N GLU A 110 1.05 -30.67 -20.56
CA GLU A 110 1.21 -29.50 -21.44
C GLU A 110 1.47 -28.21 -20.67
N ASP A 111 0.88 -28.05 -19.48
CA ASP A 111 1.11 -26.86 -18.65
C ASP A 111 2.57 -26.81 -18.15
N VAL A 112 3.14 -27.95 -17.76
CA VAL A 112 4.55 -28.06 -17.35
C VAL A 112 5.47 -27.75 -18.54
N ASP A 113 5.14 -28.24 -19.73
CA ASP A 113 5.90 -27.93 -20.96
C ASP A 113 5.89 -26.41 -21.23
N LEU A 114 4.72 -25.76 -21.14
CA LEU A 114 4.58 -24.31 -21.35
C LEU A 114 5.31 -23.49 -20.29
N ALA A 115 5.24 -23.89 -19.01
CA ALA A 115 5.96 -23.22 -17.92
C ALA A 115 7.47 -23.30 -18.15
N ARG A 116 7.99 -24.49 -18.47
CA ARG A 116 9.40 -24.72 -18.79
C ARG A 116 9.88 -23.88 -19.97
N GLU A 117 9.06 -23.72 -21.01
CA GLU A 117 9.38 -22.87 -22.16
C GLU A 117 9.55 -21.39 -21.79
N CYS A 118 8.95 -20.93 -20.68
CA CYS A 118 9.10 -19.57 -20.16
C CYS A 118 10.39 -19.38 -19.33
N GLY A 119 11.12 -20.45 -19.03
CA GLY A 119 12.39 -20.38 -18.29
C GLY A 119 12.26 -20.22 -16.77
N VAL A 120 11.12 -20.60 -16.19
CA VAL A 120 10.93 -20.58 -14.73
C VAL A 120 11.78 -21.63 -14.02
N ASP A 121 12.10 -21.39 -12.75
CA ASP A 121 12.86 -22.30 -11.89
C ASP A 121 12.04 -23.48 -11.38
N GLY A 122 10.71 -23.32 -11.32
CA GLY A 122 9.83 -24.33 -10.76
C GLY A 122 8.36 -24.19 -11.15
N VAL A 123 7.56 -25.17 -10.75
CA VAL A 123 6.13 -25.24 -11.06
C VAL A 123 5.32 -25.59 -9.82
N HIS A 124 4.11 -25.02 -9.75
CA HIS A 124 3.11 -25.44 -8.78
C HIS A 124 2.04 -26.27 -9.48
N ILE A 125 1.98 -27.56 -9.14
CA ILE A 125 1.05 -28.51 -9.76
C ILE A 125 -0.19 -28.62 -8.89
N VAL A 126 -1.31 -28.08 -9.37
CA VAL A 126 -2.56 -28.08 -8.61
C VAL A 126 -3.40 -29.30 -8.91
N VAL A 127 -3.75 -30.04 -7.85
CA VAL A 127 -4.48 -31.31 -7.93
C VAL A 127 -5.66 -31.30 -6.96
N PRO A 128 -6.80 -31.92 -7.31
CA PRO A 128 -7.96 -31.98 -6.43
C PRO A 128 -7.67 -32.83 -5.19
N ALA A 129 -7.88 -32.27 -3.99
CA ALA A 129 -7.71 -32.97 -2.74
C ALA A 129 -9.02 -33.40 -2.08
N SER A 130 -10.13 -32.71 -2.33
CA SER A 130 -11.44 -33.07 -1.76
C SER A 130 -12.24 -34.00 -2.67
N ASP A 131 -13.06 -34.88 -2.08
CA ASP A 131 -13.97 -35.76 -2.84
C ASP A 131 -14.93 -34.95 -3.71
N ARG A 132 -15.32 -33.76 -3.25
CA ARG A 132 -16.15 -32.83 -4.02
C ARG A 132 -15.47 -32.42 -5.33
N HIS A 133 -14.17 -32.12 -5.29
CA HIS A 133 -13.41 -31.78 -6.48
C HIS A 133 -13.11 -33.02 -7.35
N LEU A 134 -12.74 -34.14 -6.73
CA LEU A 134 -12.48 -35.39 -7.45
C LEU A 134 -13.71 -35.88 -8.22
N GLU A 135 -14.87 -35.97 -7.56
CA GLU A 135 -16.10 -36.52 -8.15
C GLU A 135 -16.85 -35.48 -8.98
N GLY A 136 -16.99 -34.26 -8.43
CA GLY A 136 -17.89 -33.23 -8.98
C GLY A 136 -17.24 -32.29 -9.99
N LYS A 137 -15.93 -32.00 -9.87
CA LYS A 137 -15.21 -31.09 -10.77
C LYS A 137 -14.45 -31.85 -11.86
N VAL A 138 -13.71 -32.89 -11.48
CA VAL A 138 -12.81 -33.61 -12.40
C VAL A 138 -13.43 -34.91 -12.93
N GLY A 139 -14.21 -35.61 -12.11
CA GLY A 139 -14.78 -36.91 -12.45
C GLY A 139 -13.74 -38.05 -12.43
N THR A 140 -12.84 -38.05 -11.44
CA THR A 140 -11.77 -39.05 -11.28
C THR A 140 -11.83 -39.78 -9.94
N SER A 141 -11.13 -40.90 -9.80
CA SER A 141 -10.96 -41.60 -8.51
C SER A 141 -9.75 -41.07 -7.74
N ARG A 142 -9.74 -41.28 -6.42
CA ARG A 142 -8.57 -41.00 -5.56
C ARG A 142 -7.29 -41.68 -6.09
N GLU A 143 -7.36 -42.96 -6.44
CA GLU A 143 -6.22 -43.73 -6.97
C GLU A 143 -5.69 -43.17 -8.30
N ALA A 144 -6.58 -42.87 -9.24
CA ALA A 144 -6.17 -42.29 -10.52
C ALA A 144 -5.58 -40.88 -10.36
N ASN A 145 -6.07 -40.10 -9.39
CA ASN A 145 -5.48 -38.80 -9.05
C ASN A 145 -4.07 -38.95 -8.46
N LEU A 146 -3.85 -39.91 -7.56
CA LEU A 146 -2.53 -40.20 -6.98
C LEU A 146 -1.51 -40.60 -8.06
N ASP A 147 -1.90 -41.49 -8.96
CA ASP A 147 -1.03 -41.91 -10.08
C ASP A 147 -0.71 -40.74 -11.00
N ARG A 148 -1.73 -39.93 -11.33
CA ARG A 148 -1.54 -38.77 -12.19
C ARG A 148 -0.64 -37.71 -11.57
N THR A 149 -0.78 -37.45 -10.28
CA THR A 149 0.10 -36.54 -9.52
C THR A 149 1.53 -37.05 -9.58
N ALA A 150 1.77 -38.33 -9.29
CA ALA A 150 3.11 -38.91 -9.32
C ALA A 150 3.76 -38.82 -10.71
N GLU A 151 3.01 -39.11 -11.77
CA GLU A 151 3.49 -38.97 -13.16
C GLU A 151 3.94 -37.54 -13.47
N LEU A 152 3.14 -36.55 -13.07
CA LEU A 152 3.42 -35.13 -13.35
C LEU A 152 4.59 -34.59 -12.56
N VAL A 153 4.68 -34.95 -11.27
CA VAL A 153 5.80 -34.58 -10.41
C VAL A 153 7.09 -35.18 -10.97
N THR A 154 7.09 -36.49 -11.26
CA THR A 154 8.26 -37.16 -11.86
C THR A 154 8.68 -36.46 -13.15
N TYR A 155 7.71 -36.10 -14.00
CA TYR A 155 7.98 -35.39 -15.24
C TYR A 155 8.63 -34.02 -15.02
N ALA A 156 8.12 -33.22 -14.09
CA ALA A 156 8.69 -31.91 -13.80
C ALA A 156 10.11 -32.02 -13.19
N VAL A 157 10.33 -32.97 -12.29
CA VAL A 157 11.63 -33.25 -11.68
C VAL A 157 12.66 -33.75 -12.71
N ASP A 158 12.25 -34.63 -13.64
CA ASP A 158 13.10 -35.10 -14.76
C ASP A 158 13.53 -33.95 -15.70
N HIS A 159 12.89 -32.79 -15.58
CA HIS A 159 13.19 -31.56 -16.31
C HIS A 159 13.87 -30.49 -15.46
N ASP A 160 14.45 -30.88 -14.32
CA ASP A 160 15.22 -30.03 -13.40
C ASP A 160 14.42 -28.85 -12.82
N LEU A 161 13.09 -29.01 -12.69
CA LEU A 161 12.23 -27.99 -12.06
C LEU A 161 12.09 -28.27 -10.57
N TRP A 162 12.05 -27.20 -9.78
CA TRP A 162 11.54 -27.25 -8.41
C TRP A 162 10.02 -27.44 -8.41
N VAL A 163 9.48 -28.32 -7.58
CA VAL A 163 8.07 -28.75 -7.64
C VAL A 163 7.37 -28.63 -6.31
N GLU A 164 6.30 -27.84 -6.30
CA GLU A 164 5.28 -27.89 -5.25
C GLU A 164 4.00 -28.53 -5.78
N VAL A 165 3.40 -29.43 -5.00
CA VAL A 165 2.04 -29.93 -5.28
C VAL A 165 1.04 -29.24 -4.37
N ILE A 166 0.02 -28.61 -4.95
CA ILE A 166 -1.04 -27.93 -4.20
C ILE A 166 -2.28 -28.82 -4.14
N GLY A 167 -2.66 -29.21 -2.92
CA GLY A 167 -3.90 -29.95 -2.65
C GLY A 167 -5.11 -29.01 -2.66
N GLU A 168 -5.67 -28.74 -3.84
CA GLU A 168 -6.85 -27.87 -4.01
C GLU A 168 -8.02 -28.35 -3.15
N ASP A 169 -8.65 -27.42 -2.42
CA ASP A 169 -9.74 -27.67 -1.48
C ASP A 169 -9.33 -28.56 -0.29
N GLY A 170 -8.04 -28.55 0.07
CA GLY A 170 -7.44 -29.34 1.13
C GLY A 170 -8.08 -29.11 2.50
N SER A 171 -8.53 -27.90 2.81
CA SER A 171 -9.21 -27.59 4.08
C SER A 171 -10.50 -28.38 4.32
N ARG A 172 -11.15 -28.83 3.24
CA ARG A 172 -12.38 -29.65 3.26
C ARG A 172 -12.14 -31.10 2.85
N ALA A 173 -10.90 -31.49 2.59
CA ALA A 173 -10.53 -32.85 2.23
C ALA A 173 -10.58 -33.81 3.44
N ASP A 174 -10.64 -35.10 3.13
CA ASP A 174 -10.37 -36.16 4.09
C ASP A 174 -8.87 -36.18 4.41
N LEU A 175 -8.52 -35.96 5.68
CA LEU A 175 -7.14 -35.70 6.08
C LEU A 175 -6.22 -36.90 5.85
N ALA A 176 -6.75 -38.13 5.97
CA ALA A 176 -5.99 -39.34 5.64
C ALA A 176 -5.64 -39.44 4.15
N TYR A 177 -6.55 -39.02 3.28
CA TYR A 177 -6.26 -38.95 1.85
C TYR A 177 -5.29 -37.81 1.51
N LEU A 178 -5.38 -36.68 2.20
CA LEU A 178 -4.44 -35.57 2.01
C LEU A 178 -2.99 -35.99 2.34
N GLU A 179 -2.78 -36.72 3.44
CA GLU A 179 -1.47 -37.32 3.76
C GLU A 179 -1.02 -38.33 2.70
N THR A 180 -1.94 -39.16 2.20
CA THR A 180 -1.63 -40.14 1.14
C THR A 180 -1.20 -39.42 -0.16
N LEU A 181 -1.87 -38.31 -0.49
CA LEU A 181 -1.55 -37.48 -1.65
C LEU A 181 -0.20 -36.79 -1.50
N ALA A 182 0.08 -36.21 -0.33
CA ALA A 182 1.38 -35.62 -0.01
C ALA A 182 2.50 -36.67 -0.07
N ALA A 183 2.33 -37.82 0.58
CA ALA A 183 3.30 -38.92 0.56
C ALA A 183 3.59 -39.36 -0.88
N ARG A 184 2.54 -39.49 -1.70
CA ARG A 184 2.70 -39.87 -3.10
C ARG A 184 3.44 -38.83 -3.93
N ALA A 185 3.22 -37.54 -3.67
CA ALA A 185 3.96 -36.44 -4.31
C ALA A 185 5.45 -36.49 -3.92
N PHE A 186 5.77 -36.66 -2.65
CA PHE A 186 7.16 -36.78 -2.18
C PHE A 186 7.88 -38.01 -2.72
N GLU A 187 7.21 -39.17 -2.77
CA GLU A 187 7.75 -40.38 -3.40
C GLU A 187 8.12 -40.16 -4.88
N ALA A 188 7.39 -39.30 -5.57
CA ALA A 188 7.65 -38.92 -6.96
C ALA A 188 8.72 -37.83 -7.12
N GLY A 189 9.18 -37.22 -6.02
CA GLY A 189 10.26 -36.25 -6.01
C GLY A 189 9.83 -34.78 -5.81
N ALA A 190 8.58 -34.50 -5.41
CA ALA A 190 8.16 -33.13 -5.12
C ALA A 190 9.01 -32.55 -3.96
N ASP A 191 9.35 -31.27 -4.05
CA ASP A 191 10.10 -30.57 -3.00
C ASP A 191 9.21 -30.24 -1.79
N ARG A 192 7.92 -29.98 -2.05
CA ARG A 192 6.94 -29.64 -1.01
C ARG A 192 5.50 -29.92 -1.41
N PHE A 193 4.64 -29.93 -0.39
CA PHE A 193 3.19 -30.04 -0.53
C PHE A 193 2.48 -28.85 0.12
N CYS A 194 1.53 -28.24 -0.58
CA CYS A 194 0.77 -27.10 -0.08
C CYS A 194 -0.60 -27.52 0.46
N PHE A 195 -0.86 -27.17 1.72
CA PHE A 195 -2.21 -27.17 2.29
C PHE A 195 -2.97 -25.93 1.81
N ALA A 196 -4.04 -26.13 1.03
CA ALA A 196 -4.84 -25.03 0.50
C ALA A 196 -6.23 -24.94 1.15
N ASP A 197 -6.55 -23.78 1.75
CA ASP A 197 -7.90 -23.37 2.09
C ASP A 197 -8.49 -22.50 0.97
N THR A 198 -8.79 -23.15 -0.15
CA THR A 198 -9.20 -22.54 -1.43
C THR A 198 -10.40 -21.59 -1.33
N VAL A 199 -11.24 -21.74 -0.31
CA VAL A 199 -12.48 -20.95 -0.15
C VAL A 199 -12.54 -20.22 1.19
N GLY A 200 -11.41 -20.11 1.91
CA GLY A 200 -11.35 -19.40 3.20
C GLY A 200 -12.32 -19.96 4.25
N HIS A 201 -12.53 -21.28 4.26
CA HIS A 201 -13.61 -21.93 5.03
C HIS A 201 -13.18 -22.38 6.43
N THR A 202 -11.89 -22.64 6.64
CA THR A 202 -11.43 -23.29 7.87
C THR A 202 -11.13 -22.29 8.99
N GLY A 203 -11.06 -22.80 10.21
CA GLY A 203 -10.54 -22.08 11.37
C GLY A 203 -9.12 -22.53 11.74
N PRO A 204 -8.43 -21.75 12.59
CA PRO A 204 -7.02 -21.95 12.90
C PRO A 204 -6.75 -23.31 13.55
N GLU A 205 -7.67 -23.83 14.37
CA GLU A 205 -7.50 -25.13 15.04
C GLU A 205 -7.44 -26.29 14.04
N ARG A 206 -8.31 -26.25 13.02
CA ARG A 206 -8.35 -27.27 11.97
C ARG A 206 -7.18 -27.13 10.99
N THR A 207 -6.74 -25.89 10.72
CA THR A 207 -5.53 -25.64 9.94
C THR A 207 -4.32 -26.25 10.63
N ALA A 208 -4.13 -25.96 11.92
CA ALA A 208 -3.03 -26.50 12.70
C ALA A 208 -3.06 -28.04 12.75
N GLU A 209 -4.24 -28.64 12.97
CA GLU A 209 -4.39 -30.11 12.94
C GLU A 209 -3.97 -30.70 11.59
N ALA A 210 -4.42 -30.10 10.48
CA ALA A 210 -4.12 -30.60 9.14
C ALA A 210 -2.63 -30.47 8.81
N VAL A 211 -2.05 -29.30 9.06
CA VAL A 211 -0.64 -29.01 8.76
C VAL A 211 0.28 -29.85 9.64
N ALA A 212 0.01 -29.98 10.94
CA ALA A 212 0.81 -30.80 11.84
C ALA A 212 0.90 -32.27 11.41
N ARG A 213 -0.11 -32.78 10.70
CA ARG A 213 -0.06 -34.14 10.12
C ARG A 213 0.71 -34.21 8.81
N LEU A 214 0.64 -33.18 7.99
CA LEU A 214 1.34 -33.12 6.71
C LEU A 214 2.85 -32.93 6.89
N VAL A 215 3.28 -32.16 7.89
CA VAL A 215 4.72 -31.93 8.16
C VAL A 215 5.46 -33.21 8.58
N GLU A 216 4.75 -34.18 9.16
CA GLU A 216 5.29 -35.52 9.45
C GLU A 216 5.59 -36.33 8.19
N VAL A 217 5.00 -35.93 7.05
CA VAL A 217 5.21 -36.57 5.74
C VAL A 217 6.36 -35.91 4.97
N GLY A 218 6.49 -34.57 5.05
CA GLY A 218 7.54 -33.80 4.37
C GLY A 218 7.34 -32.28 4.49
N PRO A 219 8.13 -31.45 3.78
CA PRO A 219 8.01 -29.98 3.83
C PRO A 219 6.65 -29.47 3.36
N VAL A 220 6.04 -28.55 4.12
CA VAL A 220 4.67 -28.07 3.88
C VAL A 220 4.63 -26.56 3.71
N SER A 221 3.91 -26.11 2.69
CA SER A 221 3.46 -24.72 2.57
C SER A 221 1.98 -24.58 2.89
N ALA A 222 1.53 -23.36 3.20
CA ALA A 222 0.14 -23.05 3.45
C ALA A 222 -0.37 -21.94 2.53
N HIS A 223 -1.56 -22.13 1.98
CA HIS A 223 -2.25 -21.16 1.13
C HIS A 223 -3.66 -20.94 1.63
N THR A 224 -3.94 -19.74 2.12
CA THR A 224 -5.20 -19.42 2.84
C THR A 224 -5.90 -18.22 2.23
N HIS A 225 -7.17 -18.40 1.87
CA HIS A 225 -8.06 -17.30 1.49
C HIS A 225 -8.77 -16.67 2.70
N ASP A 226 -9.35 -15.49 2.50
CA ASP A 226 -9.90 -14.65 3.57
C ASP A 226 -11.43 -14.54 3.58
N ASP A 227 -12.16 -15.48 2.98
CA ASP A 227 -13.63 -15.44 2.89
C ASP A 227 -14.36 -15.32 4.26
N LEU A 228 -13.73 -15.74 5.36
CA LEU A 228 -14.24 -15.59 6.73
C LEU A 228 -13.52 -14.51 7.56
N GLY A 229 -12.55 -13.79 7.00
CA GLY A 229 -11.68 -12.87 7.74
C GLY A 229 -10.69 -13.58 8.68
N LEU A 230 -10.34 -14.83 8.37
CA LEU A 230 -9.46 -15.69 9.17
C LEU A 230 -8.15 -16.06 8.44
N GLY A 231 -7.87 -15.49 7.27
CA GLY A 231 -6.72 -15.84 6.43
C GLY A 231 -5.40 -15.71 7.18
N VAL A 232 -5.13 -14.55 7.80
CA VAL A 232 -3.90 -14.33 8.59
C VAL A 232 -3.83 -15.28 9.78
N ALA A 233 -4.93 -15.50 10.50
CA ALA A 233 -4.96 -16.41 11.64
C ALA A 233 -4.67 -17.86 11.23
N ASN A 234 -5.19 -18.29 10.08
CA ASN A 234 -4.94 -19.61 9.52
C ASN A 234 -3.50 -19.76 9.04
N ALA A 235 -2.94 -18.74 8.37
CA ALA A 235 -1.53 -18.73 7.95
C ALA A 235 -0.57 -18.85 9.14
N LEU A 236 -0.80 -18.07 10.20
CA LEU A 236 0.00 -18.13 11.43
C LEU A 236 -0.17 -19.48 12.15
N ALA A 237 -1.38 -20.04 12.19
CA ALA A 237 -1.62 -21.37 12.76
C ALA A 237 -0.94 -22.49 11.95
N ALA A 238 -0.84 -22.34 10.63
CA ALA A 238 -0.08 -23.28 9.80
C ALA A 238 1.42 -23.18 10.08
N ALA A 239 1.96 -21.96 10.17
CA ALA A 239 3.37 -21.74 10.50
C ALA A 239 3.71 -22.31 11.90
N ASP A 240 2.88 -22.05 12.90
CA ASP A 240 3.03 -22.61 14.26
C ASP A 240 2.95 -24.16 14.27
N ALA A 241 2.17 -24.74 13.37
CA ALA A 241 2.09 -26.18 13.17
C ALA A 241 3.26 -26.78 12.34
N GLY A 242 4.22 -25.95 11.91
CA GLY A 242 5.45 -26.38 11.25
C GLY A 242 5.49 -26.19 9.73
N ALA A 243 4.52 -25.49 9.12
CA ALA A 243 4.69 -25.06 7.73
C ALA A 243 5.87 -24.09 7.62
N ASP A 244 6.71 -24.27 6.61
CA ASP A 244 7.95 -23.50 6.41
C ASP A 244 7.85 -22.49 5.26
N LEU A 245 6.67 -22.37 4.65
CA LEU A 245 6.38 -21.40 3.58
C LEU A 245 4.90 -21.00 3.63
N VAL A 246 4.61 -19.71 3.55
CA VAL A 246 3.23 -19.20 3.47
C VAL A 246 3.02 -18.48 2.14
N HIS A 247 1.95 -18.85 1.43
CA HIS A 247 1.53 -18.17 0.22
C HIS A 247 0.72 -16.93 0.58
N CYS A 248 1.13 -15.79 0.07
CA CYS A 248 0.50 -14.50 0.30
C CYS A 248 0.28 -13.77 -1.02
N THR A 249 -0.51 -12.71 -0.97
CA THR A 249 -0.49 -11.66 -1.99
C THR A 249 -0.32 -10.31 -1.33
N VAL A 250 0.33 -9.39 -2.03
CA VAL A 250 0.41 -7.99 -1.61
C VAL A 250 -1.00 -7.41 -1.57
N ASN A 251 -1.32 -6.69 -0.48
CA ASN A 251 -2.64 -6.11 -0.23
C ASN A 251 -3.78 -7.14 -0.03
N GLY A 252 -3.47 -8.44 -0.02
CA GLY A 252 -4.45 -9.51 0.06
C GLY A 252 -5.31 -9.67 -1.19
N ILE A 253 -4.89 -9.15 -2.35
CA ILE A 253 -5.68 -9.29 -3.59
C ILE A 253 -5.81 -10.75 -4.03
N GLY A 254 -6.91 -11.11 -4.66
CA GLY A 254 -7.15 -12.45 -5.18
C GLY A 254 -8.62 -12.72 -5.47
N GLU A 255 -8.98 -13.98 -5.68
CA GLU A 255 -10.38 -14.35 -5.87
C GLU A 255 -11.26 -13.98 -4.65
N ARG A 256 -12.47 -13.48 -4.92
CA ARG A 256 -13.52 -13.21 -3.91
C ARG A 256 -13.07 -12.21 -2.83
N ALA A 257 -12.86 -12.68 -1.60
CA ALA A 257 -12.35 -11.91 -0.47
C ALA A 257 -10.83 -11.78 -0.49
N GLY A 258 -10.15 -12.47 -1.40
CA GLY A 258 -8.71 -12.40 -1.60
C GLY A 258 -7.94 -13.51 -0.89
N ASN A 259 -6.62 -13.34 -0.92
CA ASN A 259 -5.67 -14.18 -0.19
C ASN A 259 -5.28 -13.50 1.12
N VAL A 260 -4.56 -14.23 1.95
CA VAL A 260 -3.85 -13.62 3.07
C VAL A 260 -2.86 -12.56 2.58
N ALA A 261 -2.85 -11.41 3.25
CA ALA A 261 -2.03 -10.27 2.87
C ALA A 261 -0.57 -10.43 3.33
N LEU A 262 0.38 -10.26 2.41
CA LEU A 262 1.82 -10.41 2.65
C LEU A 262 2.30 -9.49 3.76
N GLU A 263 1.95 -8.21 3.68
CA GLU A 263 2.36 -7.20 4.64
C GLU A 263 1.84 -7.45 6.06
N GLU A 264 0.65 -8.06 6.19
CA GLU A 264 0.04 -8.38 7.48
C GLU A 264 0.71 -9.61 8.12
N VAL A 265 1.03 -10.63 7.33
CA VAL A 265 1.74 -11.82 7.79
C VAL A 265 3.17 -11.45 8.20
N ALA A 266 3.88 -10.70 7.38
CA ALA A 266 5.27 -10.30 7.64
C ALA A 266 5.40 -9.51 8.94
N ILE A 267 4.59 -8.48 9.15
CA ILE A 267 4.66 -7.68 10.38
C ILE A 267 4.23 -8.49 11.61
N ALA A 268 3.25 -9.40 11.48
CA ALA A 268 2.83 -10.24 12.59
C ALA A 268 3.94 -11.22 13.01
N LEU A 269 4.60 -11.85 12.04
CA LEU A 269 5.75 -12.74 12.27
C LEU A 269 6.90 -12.01 12.97
N SER A 270 7.32 -10.86 12.44
CA SER A 270 8.41 -10.07 13.03
C SER A 270 8.04 -9.56 14.43
N HIS A 271 6.89 -8.89 14.56
CA HIS A 271 6.54 -8.18 15.80
C HIS A 271 6.09 -9.08 16.94
N VAL A 272 5.39 -10.19 16.65
CA VAL A 272 4.80 -11.06 17.69
C VAL A 272 5.68 -12.28 17.97
N TYR A 273 6.38 -12.78 16.96
CA TYR A 273 7.09 -14.07 17.03
C TYR A 273 8.61 -13.95 16.87
N ASP A 274 9.14 -12.74 16.65
CA ASP A 274 10.56 -12.47 16.34
C ASP A 274 11.06 -13.28 15.13
N VAL A 275 10.23 -13.42 14.10
CA VAL A 275 10.55 -14.11 12.84
C VAL A 275 10.56 -13.11 11.70
N GLU A 276 11.74 -12.81 11.17
CA GLU A 276 11.93 -11.94 10.02
C GLU A 276 11.79 -12.75 8.73
N THR A 277 10.91 -12.32 7.82
CA THR A 277 10.70 -12.99 6.53
C THR A 277 11.00 -12.10 5.33
N VAL A 278 10.77 -10.80 5.44
CA VAL A 278 11.00 -9.80 4.37
C VAL A 278 11.50 -8.49 4.99
N ALA A 279 12.13 -7.64 4.19
CA ALA A 279 12.45 -6.26 4.55
C ALA A 279 11.15 -5.46 4.72
N LEU A 280 10.72 -5.30 5.98
CA LEU A 280 9.45 -4.66 6.31
C LEU A 280 9.37 -3.21 5.81
N ASP A 281 10.48 -2.48 5.76
CA ASP A 281 10.53 -1.10 5.29
C ASP A 281 10.21 -0.92 3.80
N GLU A 282 10.23 -2.00 3.02
CA GLU A 282 9.88 -2.00 1.58
C GLU A 282 8.38 -2.28 1.33
N VAL A 283 7.62 -2.76 2.33
CA VAL A 283 6.27 -3.31 2.10
C VAL A 283 5.24 -2.24 1.71
N TYR A 284 5.38 -1.00 2.19
CA TYR A 284 4.46 0.08 1.84
C TYR A 284 4.59 0.49 0.37
N ASP A 285 5.81 0.66 -0.13
CA ASP A 285 6.04 1.02 -1.53
C ASP A 285 5.59 -0.09 -2.48
N LEU A 286 5.84 -1.34 -2.10
CA LEU A 286 5.34 -2.53 -2.80
C LEU A 286 3.80 -2.54 -2.84
N ALA A 287 3.14 -2.31 -1.70
CA ALA A 287 1.68 -2.21 -1.61
C ALA A 287 1.11 -1.12 -2.52
N GLN A 288 1.74 0.05 -2.54
CA GLN A 288 1.33 1.18 -3.39
C GLN A 288 1.56 0.89 -4.88
N LEU A 289 2.64 0.19 -5.23
CA LEU A 289 2.90 -0.27 -6.61
C LEU A 289 1.80 -1.22 -7.08
N VAL A 290 1.46 -2.22 -6.27
CA VAL A 290 0.41 -3.20 -6.59
C VAL A 290 -0.97 -2.55 -6.65
N ALA A 291 -1.29 -1.59 -5.77
CA ALA A 291 -2.55 -0.86 -5.83
C ALA A 291 -2.69 -0.05 -7.14
N ARG A 292 -1.61 0.56 -7.62
CA ARG A 292 -1.59 1.28 -8.91
C ARG A 292 -1.75 0.32 -10.09
N ALA A 293 -0.98 -0.77 -10.13
CA ALA A 293 -1.00 -1.73 -11.24
C ALA A 293 -2.32 -2.52 -11.30
N SER A 294 -2.88 -2.90 -10.15
CA SER A 294 -4.16 -3.62 -10.10
C SER A 294 -5.38 -2.71 -10.32
N GLY A 295 -5.23 -1.40 -10.10
CA GLY A 295 -6.35 -0.46 -10.07
C GLY A 295 -7.29 -0.64 -8.88
N ILE A 296 -6.93 -1.50 -7.90
CA ILE A 296 -7.69 -1.70 -6.66
C ILE A 296 -7.18 -0.70 -5.61
N PRO A 297 -7.98 0.29 -5.19
CA PRO A 297 -7.56 1.24 -4.17
C PRO A 297 -7.47 0.56 -2.80
N LEU A 298 -6.46 0.93 -2.02
CA LEU A 298 -6.33 0.48 -0.64
C LEU A 298 -7.47 1.03 0.23
N PRO A 299 -8.14 0.19 1.04
CA PRO A 299 -9.00 0.69 2.10
C PRO A 299 -8.21 1.58 3.05
N ALA A 300 -8.75 2.74 3.39
CA ALA A 300 -8.07 3.68 4.28
C ALA A 300 -7.71 3.04 5.64
N ASN A 301 -8.51 2.07 6.10
CA ASN A 301 -8.29 1.34 7.35
C ASN A 301 -7.64 -0.05 7.17
N LYS A 302 -7.05 -0.35 6.00
CA LYS A 302 -6.28 -1.58 5.80
C LYS A 302 -5.13 -1.64 6.80
N ALA A 303 -4.90 -2.79 7.43
CA ALA A 303 -3.80 -2.94 8.37
C ALA A 303 -2.46 -2.74 7.64
N VAL A 304 -1.47 -2.19 8.35
CA VAL A 304 -0.11 -1.89 7.87
C VAL A 304 -0.06 -0.76 6.84
N VAL A 305 -0.73 -0.91 5.70
CA VAL A 305 -0.54 -0.06 4.52
C VAL A 305 -1.66 0.95 4.29
N GLY A 306 -2.79 0.85 5.01
CA GLY A 306 -3.90 1.80 4.90
C GLY A 306 -3.55 3.18 5.44
N ASP A 307 -4.06 4.24 4.81
CA ASP A 307 -3.80 5.64 5.19
C ASP A 307 -4.07 5.96 6.67
N ASN A 308 -5.03 5.29 7.28
CA ASN A 308 -5.42 5.50 8.67
C ASN A 308 -4.58 4.66 9.67
N ALA A 309 -3.72 3.76 9.21
CA ALA A 309 -2.97 2.85 10.09
C ALA A 309 -2.04 3.60 11.07
N PHE A 310 -1.45 4.72 10.63
CA PHE A 310 -0.57 5.59 11.42
C PHE A 310 -1.03 7.05 11.43
N THR A 311 -2.33 7.26 11.21
CA THR A 311 -2.92 8.60 11.22
C THR A 311 -3.72 8.80 12.50
N HIS A 312 -3.37 9.83 13.26
CA HIS A 312 -4.09 10.17 14.50
C HIS A 312 -4.89 11.46 14.31
N GLU A 313 -6.20 11.42 14.64
CA GLU A 313 -6.99 12.65 14.73
C GLU A 313 -6.53 13.43 15.97
N SER A 314 -6.21 14.71 15.77
CA SER A 314 -5.82 15.60 16.87
C SER A 314 -6.85 15.61 18.01
N GLY A 315 -6.43 15.20 19.21
CA GLY A 315 -7.32 15.00 20.37
C GLY A 315 -6.60 14.43 21.60
N ILE A 316 -7.33 13.72 22.47
CA ILE A 316 -6.77 13.12 23.71
C ILE A 316 -5.63 12.14 23.39
N HIS A 317 -5.67 11.47 22.24
CA HIS A 317 -4.65 10.52 21.81
C HIS A 317 -3.35 11.21 21.39
N THR A 318 -3.40 12.41 20.80
CA THR A 318 -2.20 13.17 20.38
C THR A 318 -1.39 13.67 21.57
N ASP A 319 -2.03 14.06 22.67
CA ASP A 319 -1.32 14.44 23.91
C ASP A 319 -0.62 13.24 24.58
N GLY A 320 -1.08 12.00 24.33
CA GLY A 320 -0.40 10.79 24.77
C GLY A 320 0.75 10.38 23.83
N THR A 321 0.55 10.42 22.51
CA THR A 321 1.62 10.14 21.53
C THR A 321 2.78 11.11 21.69
N LEU A 322 2.52 12.42 21.88
CA LEU A 322 3.57 13.43 22.12
C LEU A 322 4.39 13.21 23.41
N LYS A 323 3.92 12.35 24.32
CA LYS A 323 4.60 12.00 25.58
C LYS A 323 5.33 10.66 25.50
N ASP A 324 4.77 9.72 24.76
CA ASP A 324 5.35 8.41 24.44
C ASP A 324 4.71 7.89 23.16
N ASP A 325 5.49 7.88 22.07
CA ASP A 325 5.01 7.46 20.74
C ASP A 325 4.47 6.01 20.74
N ARG A 326 4.86 5.17 21.70
CA ARG A 326 4.42 3.77 21.83
C ARG A 326 3.05 3.63 22.50
N MET A 327 2.48 4.71 23.05
CA MET A 327 1.25 4.62 23.84
C MET A 327 0.03 4.19 23.01
N TYR A 328 0.02 4.47 21.71
CA TYR A 328 -1.10 4.19 20.81
C TYR A 328 -0.70 3.50 19.50
N GLU A 329 0.58 3.20 19.31
CA GLU A 329 1.08 2.52 18.11
C GLU A 329 1.72 1.19 18.51
N PRO A 330 1.30 0.05 17.92
CA PRO A 330 1.91 -1.25 18.23
C PRO A 330 3.39 -1.29 17.83
N TYR A 331 3.77 -0.59 16.77
CA TYR A 331 5.14 -0.46 16.27
C TYR A 331 5.33 0.88 15.55
N PRO A 332 6.57 1.41 15.44
CA PRO A 332 6.84 2.64 14.70
C PRO A 332 6.48 2.51 13.20
N PRO A 333 5.90 3.54 12.56
CA PRO A 333 5.53 3.50 11.15
C PRO A 333 6.72 3.22 10.21
N ASP A 334 7.90 3.76 10.52
CA ASP A 334 9.10 3.58 9.70
C ASP A 334 9.50 2.09 9.58
N THR A 335 9.08 1.25 10.54
CA THR A 335 9.26 -0.22 10.49
C THR A 335 8.69 -0.82 9.21
N VAL A 336 7.60 -0.23 8.69
CA VAL A 336 6.89 -0.72 7.50
C VAL A 336 6.96 0.25 6.33
N GLY A 337 7.96 1.14 6.32
CA GLY A 337 8.15 2.12 5.24
C GLY A 337 7.11 3.25 5.25
N ARG A 338 6.51 3.53 6.41
CA ARG A 338 5.48 4.56 6.56
C ARG A 338 5.96 5.70 7.45
N GLU A 339 5.25 6.81 7.36
CA GLU A 339 5.41 7.96 8.25
C GLU A 339 4.12 8.22 9.02
N ARG A 340 4.25 8.74 10.24
CA ARG A 340 3.13 9.26 11.05
C ARG A 340 2.49 10.44 10.34
N ARG A 341 1.16 10.50 10.38
CA ARG A 341 0.40 11.67 9.93
C ARG A 341 -0.53 12.16 11.03
N LEU A 342 -0.54 13.47 11.27
CA LEU A 342 -1.50 14.10 12.15
C LEU A 342 -2.60 14.73 11.31
N VAL A 343 -3.85 14.33 11.58
CA VAL A 343 -5.00 14.87 10.86
C VAL A 343 -5.84 15.70 11.80
N LEU A 344 -6.24 16.86 11.32
CA LEU A 344 -7.16 17.72 12.03
C LEU A 344 -8.61 17.34 11.70
N GLY A 345 -9.43 17.27 12.73
CA GLY A 345 -10.86 16.98 12.58
C GLY A 345 -11.67 17.77 13.61
N LYS A 346 -12.93 17.37 13.82
CA LYS A 346 -13.84 18.07 14.76
C LYS A 346 -13.34 18.05 16.21
N HIS A 347 -12.38 17.18 16.53
CA HIS A 347 -11.75 17.09 17.85
C HIS A 347 -10.44 17.88 17.98
N ALA A 348 -10.03 18.59 16.93
CA ALA A 348 -8.78 19.33 16.88
C ALA A 348 -8.70 20.42 17.95
N GLY A 349 -8.03 20.12 19.06
CA GLY A 349 -7.63 21.10 20.05
C GLY A 349 -6.51 22.00 19.51
N ARG A 350 -6.29 23.15 20.17
CA ARG A 350 -5.22 24.12 19.81
C ARG A 350 -3.83 23.49 19.72
N ALA A 351 -3.54 22.49 20.56
CA ALA A 351 -2.26 21.77 20.55
C ALA A 351 -2.09 20.96 19.25
N GLY A 352 -3.14 20.28 18.79
CA GLY A 352 -3.11 19.52 17.54
C GLY A 352 -2.95 20.41 16.32
N VAL A 353 -3.69 21.52 16.27
CA VAL A 353 -3.55 22.53 15.21
C VAL A 353 -2.13 23.10 15.17
N ARG A 354 -1.52 23.38 16.33
CA ARG A 354 -0.14 23.87 16.39
C ARG A 354 0.86 22.85 15.87
N ALA A 355 0.71 21.58 16.24
CA ALA A 355 1.59 20.51 15.76
C ALA A 355 1.47 20.36 14.23
N ALA A 356 0.25 20.27 13.71
CA ALA A 356 0.01 20.17 12.26
C ALA A 356 0.54 21.37 11.47
N LEU A 357 0.40 22.61 11.99
CA LEU A 357 0.99 23.79 11.37
C LEU A 357 2.52 23.74 11.37
N ALA A 358 3.13 23.25 12.46
CA ALA A 358 4.59 23.11 12.55
C ALA A 358 5.13 22.05 11.59
N ASP A 359 4.44 20.92 11.43
CA ASP A 359 4.78 19.87 10.46
C ASP A 359 4.74 20.40 9.01
N LEU A 360 3.84 21.35 8.73
CA LEU A 360 3.71 22.04 7.45
C LEU A 360 4.58 23.32 7.34
N GLY A 361 5.46 23.58 8.32
CA GLY A 361 6.36 24.75 8.31
C GLY A 361 5.67 26.11 8.53
N VAL A 362 4.41 26.15 8.98
CA VAL A 362 3.65 27.38 9.22
C VAL A 362 3.78 27.84 10.66
N SER A 363 4.32 29.05 10.85
CA SER A 363 4.36 29.71 12.16
C SER A 363 3.07 30.51 12.41
N ALA A 364 2.42 30.29 13.55
CA ALA A 364 1.25 31.05 13.98
C ALA A 364 1.33 31.41 15.47
N THR A 365 0.88 32.61 15.82
CA THR A 365 0.74 33.07 17.22
C THR A 365 -0.37 32.31 17.95
N ASP A 366 -0.38 32.34 19.28
CA ASP A 366 -1.40 31.65 20.09
C ASP A 366 -2.85 32.06 19.73
N ASP A 367 -3.06 33.34 19.40
CA ASP A 367 -4.36 33.87 18.99
C ASP A 367 -4.74 33.40 17.57
N GLN A 368 -3.78 33.36 16.63
CA GLN A 368 -3.99 32.80 15.29
C GLN A 368 -4.28 31.30 15.35
N VAL A 369 -3.51 30.53 16.14
CA VAL A 369 -3.78 29.09 16.37
C VAL A 369 -5.18 28.88 16.94
N ALA A 370 -5.64 29.74 17.85
CA ALA A 370 -7.00 29.65 18.39
C ALA A 370 -8.07 29.93 17.33
N ALA A 371 -7.85 30.91 16.45
CA ALA A 371 -8.76 31.22 15.34
C ALA A 371 -8.78 30.13 14.26
N ILE A 372 -7.60 29.60 13.88
CA ILE A 372 -7.47 28.45 12.96
C ILE A 372 -8.21 27.24 13.54
N ALA A 373 -7.98 26.90 14.82
CA ALA A 373 -8.65 25.79 15.48
C ALA A 373 -10.18 25.92 15.47
N GLY A 374 -10.71 27.13 15.65
CA GLY A 374 -12.15 27.39 15.56
C GLY A 374 -12.71 27.09 14.17
N ARG A 375 -11.98 27.46 13.10
CA ARG A 375 -12.39 27.22 11.71
C ARG A 375 -12.25 25.75 11.30
N VAL A 376 -11.18 25.09 11.73
CA VAL A 376 -10.98 23.63 11.59
C VAL A 376 -12.13 22.87 12.25
N THR A 377 -12.52 23.26 13.47
CA THR A 377 -13.66 22.66 14.18
C THR A 377 -14.97 22.85 13.40
N ALA A 378 -15.23 24.07 12.91
CA ALA A 378 -16.43 24.37 12.13
C ALA A 378 -16.51 23.57 10.82
N LEU A 379 -15.38 23.33 10.16
CA LEU A 379 -15.29 22.45 8.99
C LEU A 379 -15.56 20.99 9.35
N GLY A 380 -14.98 20.51 10.46
CA GLY A 380 -15.21 19.18 11.01
C GLY A 380 -16.68 18.93 11.41
N ASP A 381 -17.33 19.92 12.00
CA ASP A 381 -18.76 19.86 12.37
C ASP A 381 -19.67 19.75 11.14
N GLY A 382 -19.21 20.23 9.99
CA GLY A 382 -19.85 20.03 8.69
C GLY A 382 -19.73 18.61 8.12
N GLY A 383 -19.07 17.68 8.83
CA GLY A 383 -18.84 16.31 8.40
C GLY A 383 -17.68 16.16 7.41
N ARG A 384 -16.82 17.17 7.29
CA ARG A 384 -15.65 17.15 6.39
C ARG A 384 -14.37 16.87 7.18
N ARG A 385 -13.50 16.02 6.63
CA ARG A 385 -12.10 15.89 7.08
C ARG A 385 -11.36 17.15 6.66
N VAL A 386 -10.55 17.71 7.56
CA VAL A 386 -9.69 18.85 7.22
C VAL A 386 -8.40 18.27 6.66
N THR A 387 -8.13 18.55 5.39
CA THR A 387 -6.87 18.20 4.73
C THR A 387 -5.76 19.18 5.10
N ASP A 388 -4.50 18.83 4.85
CA ASP A 388 -3.37 19.76 5.04
C ASP A 388 -3.57 21.02 4.18
N ALA A 389 -4.13 20.82 2.98
CA ALA A 389 -4.57 21.88 2.09
C ALA A 389 -5.63 22.82 2.71
N ASP A 390 -6.68 22.27 3.34
CA ASP A 390 -7.66 23.07 4.07
C ASP A 390 -7.01 23.80 5.25
N LEU A 391 -6.11 23.14 5.98
CA LEU A 391 -5.40 23.74 7.11
C LEU A 391 -4.54 24.91 6.66
N LEU A 392 -3.76 24.76 5.59
CA LEU A 392 -2.95 25.82 5.00
C LEU A 392 -3.81 26.99 4.53
N ALA A 393 -4.94 26.73 3.86
CA ALA A 393 -5.85 27.78 3.42
C ALA A 393 -6.49 28.55 4.59
N ILE A 394 -6.89 27.83 5.65
CA ILE A 394 -7.40 28.45 6.88
C ILE A 394 -6.30 29.24 7.58
N ALA A 395 -5.09 28.69 7.63
CA ALA A 395 -3.94 29.34 8.22
C ALA A 395 -3.64 30.62 7.47
N ASP A 396 -3.52 30.60 6.15
CA ASP A 396 -3.30 31.76 5.28
C ASP A 396 -4.32 32.89 5.54
N ASP A 397 -5.61 32.56 5.58
CA ASP A 397 -6.67 33.55 5.82
C ASP A 397 -6.69 34.09 7.27
N VAL A 398 -6.18 33.33 8.25
CA VAL A 398 -6.13 33.75 9.66
C VAL A 398 -4.82 34.44 10.02
N THR A 399 -3.71 33.95 9.50
CA THR A 399 -2.40 34.57 9.66
C THR A 399 -2.40 35.91 8.95
N GLY A 400 -3.17 36.02 7.86
CA GLY A 400 -3.45 37.27 7.18
C GLY A 400 -2.13 37.91 6.85
N ASP A 401 -1.46 37.37 5.83
CA ASP A 401 -0.30 38.04 5.29
C ASP A 401 -0.79 39.39 4.70
N ASP A 402 -0.78 40.43 5.54
CA ASP A 402 -0.55 41.83 5.16
C ASP A 402 0.88 41.93 4.57
N ARG A 403 1.18 41.09 3.57
CA ARG A 403 2.40 41.13 2.78
C ARG A 403 2.12 42.04 1.60
N GLU A 404 3.03 42.97 1.35
CA GLU A 404 3.01 43.75 0.12
C GLU A 404 3.31 42.79 -1.03
N ARG A 405 2.25 42.34 -1.72
CA ARG A 405 2.38 41.43 -2.86
C ARG A 405 3.25 42.08 -3.93
N THR A 406 4.30 41.39 -4.32
CA THR A 406 5.16 41.82 -5.42
C THR A 406 4.55 41.40 -6.75
N VAL A 407 3.83 40.27 -6.80
CA VAL A 407 3.16 39.75 -7.99
C VAL A 407 1.70 39.42 -7.68
N GLU A 408 0.76 40.00 -8.43
CA GLU A 408 -0.67 39.71 -8.30
C GLU A 408 -1.31 39.37 -9.65
N LEU A 409 -2.08 38.29 -9.71
CA LEU A 409 -2.90 37.94 -10.87
C LEU A 409 -4.19 38.76 -10.89
N THR A 410 -4.25 39.80 -11.74
CA THR A 410 -5.43 40.67 -11.85
C THR A 410 -6.43 40.19 -12.89
N ASN A 411 -5.99 39.48 -13.94
CA ASN A 411 -6.89 38.90 -14.93
C ASN A 411 -6.33 37.63 -15.56
N LEU A 412 -7.23 36.69 -15.89
CA LEU A 412 -6.93 35.44 -16.58
C LEU A 412 -8.04 35.17 -17.60
N THR A 413 -7.64 34.85 -18.83
CA THR A 413 -8.53 34.31 -19.86
C THR A 413 -7.87 33.11 -20.49
N ALA A 414 -8.50 31.94 -20.39
CA ALA A 414 -8.01 30.71 -20.99
C ALA A 414 -9.06 30.11 -21.91
N THR A 415 -8.62 29.59 -23.06
CA THR A 415 -9.48 28.92 -24.04
C THR A 415 -8.98 27.50 -24.27
N SER A 416 -9.88 26.54 -24.14
CA SER A 416 -9.65 25.12 -24.44
C SER A 416 -10.71 24.59 -25.43
N GLY A 417 -10.42 23.48 -26.13
CA GLY A 417 -11.32 22.86 -27.11
C GLY A 417 -11.04 23.17 -28.59
N GLY A 418 -10.08 24.06 -28.89
CA GLY A 418 -9.50 24.28 -30.23
C GLY A 418 -8.25 23.42 -30.48
N SER A 419 -7.56 23.62 -31.60
CA SER A 419 -6.35 22.83 -31.96
C SER A 419 -5.12 23.12 -31.10
N VAL A 420 -5.06 24.29 -30.44
CA VAL A 420 -3.98 24.66 -29.51
C VAL A 420 -4.59 25.45 -28.34
N PRO A 421 -4.60 24.89 -27.11
CA PRO A 421 -4.97 25.62 -25.90
C PRO A 421 -4.13 26.89 -25.73
N THR A 422 -4.80 28.00 -25.41
CA THR A 422 -4.18 29.33 -25.33
C THR A 422 -4.71 30.07 -24.12
N ALA A 423 -3.87 30.83 -23.44
CA ALA A 423 -4.26 31.71 -22.34
C ALA A 423 -3.59 33.08 -22.42
N SER A 424 -4.24 34.08 -21.84
CA SER A 424 -3.67 35.41 -21.60
C SER A 424 -3.85 35.75 -20.12
N VAL A 425 -2.78 36.29 -19.53
CA VAL A 425 -2.73 36.71 -18.14
C VAL A 425 -2.40 38.18 -18.06
N ARG A 426 -2.92 38.83 -17.02
CA ARG A 426 -2.51 40.15 -16.59
C ARG A 426 -2.04 40.05 -15.15
N LEU A 427 -0.80 40.47 -14.94
CA LEU A 427 -0.16 40.52 -13.63
C LEU A 427 0.07 41.97 -13.24
N GLU A 428 -0.09 42.31 -11.97
CA GLU A 428 0.48 43.51 -11.38
C GLU A 428 1.80 43.10 -10.72
N VAL A 429 2.92 43.66 -11.18
CA VAL A 429 4.26 43.30 -10.72
C VAL A 429 4.94 44.54 -10.18
N ALA A 430 5.16 44.62 -8.87
CA ALA A 430 5.70 45.79 -8.16
C ALA A 430 4.98 47.10 -8.53
N GLY A 431 3.66 47.05 -8.72
CA GLY A 431 2.82 48.18 -9.12
C GLY A 431 2.77 48.49 -10.62
N GLU A 432 3.43 47.69 -11.47
CA GLU A 432 3.35 47.82 -12.94
C GLU A 432 2.49 46.71 -13.56
N GLU A 433 1.58 47.08 -14.47
CA GLU A 433 0.75 46.11 -15.21
C GLU A 433 1.57 45.41 -16.29
N ARG A 434 1.58 44.08 -16.28
CA ARG A 434 2.18 43.23 -17.31
C ARG A 434 1.13 42.32 -17.93
N VAL A 435 1.20 42.17 -19.25
CA VAL A 435 0.29 41.32 -20.02
C VAL A 435 1.11 40.40 -20.90
N ALA A 436 0.79 39.11 -20.84
CA ALA A 436 1.39 38.09 -21.69
C ALA A 436 0.34 37.08 -22.14
N SER A 437 0.73 36.24 -23.09
CA SER A 437 -0.07 35.13 -23.58
C SER A 437 0.80 33.92 -23.85
N GLY A 438 0.27 32.73 -23.65
CA GLY A 438 0.99 31.48 -23.84
C GLY A 438 0.11 30.40 -24.46
N THR A 439 0.76 29.36 -24.96
CA THR A 439 0.12 28.15 -25.48
C THR A 439 0.65 26.93 -24.73
N GLY A 440 -0.13 25.87 -24.63
CA GLY A 440 0.27 24.66 -23.91
C GLY A 440 -0.59 23.44 -24.25
N ALA A 441 -0.32 22.32 -23.57
CA ALA A 441 -1.08 21.09 -23.70
C ALA A 441 -2.51 21.20 -23.16
N GLY A 442 -2.77 22.18 -22.28
CA GLY A 442 -4.07 22.48 -21.70
C GLY A 442 -4.20 23.95 -21.29
N PRO A 443 -5.38 24.38 -20.81
CA PRO A 443 -5.62 25.78 -20.42
C PRO A 443 -4.77 26.21 -19.22
N VAL A 444 -4.48 25.29 -18.29
CA VAL A 444 -3.58 25.53 -17.14
C VAL A 444 -2.15 25.73 -17.62
N ASP A 445 -1.63 24.79 -18.41
CA ASP A 445 -0.26 24.86 -18.97
C ASP A 445 -0.05 26.12 -19.82
N ALA A 446 -1.01 26.46 -20.67
CA ALA A 446 -0.98 27.69 -21.47
C ALA A 446 -0.94 28.96 -20.60
N ALA A 447 -1.66 28.97 -19.47
CA ALA A 447 -1.68 30.09 -18.56
C ALA A 447 -0.39 30.19 -17.73
N ILE A 448 0.18 29.07 -17.29
CA ILE A 448 1.48 29.02 -16.61
C ILE A 448 2.59 29.50 -17.55
N ALA A 449 2.57 29.09 -18.82
CA ALA A 449 3.50 29.61 -19.83
C ALA A 449 3.39 31.13 -19.98
N ALA A 450 2.16 31.67 -20.00
CA ALA A 450 1.94 33.12 -20.04
C ALA A 450 2.44 33.84 -18.78
N VAL A 451 2.28 33.24 -17.59
CA VAL A 451 2.84 33.77 -16.33
C VAL A 451 4.36 33.81 -16.40
N ARG A 452 5.00 32.73 -16.86
CA ARG A 452 6.46 32.67 -17.02
C ARG A 452 6.98 33.74 -17.97
N GLU A 453 6.30 33.97 -19.09
CA GLU A 453 6.65 35.03 -20.03
C GLU A 453 6.49 36.44 -19.43
N ALA A 454 5.42 36.69 -18.68
CA ALA A 454 5.19 37.98 -18.02
C ALA A 454 6.23 38.31 -16.92
N LEU A 455 6.75 37.28 -16.25
CA LEU A 455 7.69 37.41 -15.12
C LEU A 455 9.15 37.22 -15.51
N GLY A 456 9.44 36.65 -16.68
CA GLY A 456 10.81 36.45 -17.17
C GLY A 456 11.64 35.58 -16.22
N PRO A 457 12.91 35.93 -15.94
CA PRO A 457 13.80 35.17 -15.05
C PRO A 457 13.25 34.98 -13.62
N ALA A 458 12.33 35.83 -13.17
CA ALA A 458 11.71 35.72 -11.86
C ALA A 458 10.79 34.50 -11.72
N ALA A 459 10.41 33.85 -12.83
CA ALA A 459 9.61 32.63 -12.86
C ALA A 459 10.43 31.37 -13.16
N ASP A 460 11.76 31.41 -12.99
CA ASP A 460 12.61 30.23 -13.03
C ASP A 460 12.43 29.41 -11.75
N VAL A 461 11.38 28.60 -11.73
CA VAL A 461 10.93 27.77 -10.62
C VAL A 461 10.55 26.38 -11.11
N GLU A 462 10.93 25.37 -10.36
CA GLU A 462 10.57 23.97 -10.60
C GLU A 462 9.21 23.68 -9.94
N LEU A 463 8.33 22.98 -10.66
CA LEU A 463 7.04 22.53 -10.14
C LEU A 463 7.21 21.08 -9.67
N ASP A 464 7.36 20.89 -8.37
CA ASP A 464 7.59 19.57 -7.76
C ASP A 464 6.26 18.83 -7.60
N THR A 465 5.25 19.51 -7.07
CA THR A 465 3.92 18.93 -6.82
C THR A 465 2.82 19.77 -7.47
N TYR A 466 1.92 19.12 -8.20
CA TYR A 466 0.66 19.69 -8.67
C TYR A 466 -0.47 18.69 -8.45
N ARG A 467 -1.42 19.03 -7.59
CA ARG A 467 -2.54 18.15 -7.23
C ARG A 467 -3.85 18.93 -7.28
N VAL A 468 -4.86 18.30 -7.86
CA VAL A 468 -6.23 18.84 -7.94
C VAL A 468 -7.19 17.85 -7.33
N ASP A 469 -7.88 18.25 -6.29
CA ASP A 469 -8.90 17.46 -5.62
C ASP A 469 -10.26 18.17 -5.68
N ALA A 470 -11.33 17.41 -5.91
CA ALA A 470 -12.68 17.95 -5.81
C ALA A 470 -13.12 18.01 -4.35
N VAL A 471 -13.49 19.19 -3.85
CA VAL A 471 -13.90 19.41 -2.45
C VAL A 471 -15.33 18.93 -2.21
N SER A 472 -16.18 19.03 -3.23
CA SER A 472 -17.59 18.61 -3.17
C SER A 472 -18.02 17.89 -4.44
N GLY A 473 -19.07 17.07 -4.35
CA GLY A 473 -19.73 16.52 -5.53
C GLY A 473 -20.76 17.51 -6.09
N GLY A 474 -20.90 17.55 -7.42
CA GLY A 474 -21.82 18.45 -8.11
C GLY A 474 -21.20 19.06 -9.37
N THR A 475 -22.01 19.68 -10.23
CA THR A 475 -21.53 20.41 -11.42
C THR A 475 -20.97 21.79 -11.08
N ASP A 476 -21.11 22.21 -9.83
CA ASP A 476 -20.66 23.44 -9.19
C ASP A 476 -19.60 23.17 -8.11
N ALA A 477 -18.95 22.00 -8.19
CA ALA A 477 -17.94 21.58 -7.25
C ALA A 477 -16.80 22.60 -7.16
N VAL A 478 -16.50 23.04 -5.95
CA VAL A 478 -15.25 23.75 -5.67
C VAL A 478 -14.12 22.72 -5.75
N VAL A 479 -13.04 23.08 -6.44
CA VAL A 479 -11.82 22.30 -6.45
C VAL A 479 -10.78 22.93 -5.55
N THR A 480 -9.93 22.10 -4.98
CA THR A 480 -8.72 22.54 -4.28
C THR A 480 -7.54 22.17 -5.16
N VAL A 481 -6.69 23.16 -5.41
CA VAL A 481 -5.44 23.01 -6.14
C VAL A 481 -4.29 23.26 -5.19
N GLU A 482 -3.43 22.25 -5.05
CA GLU A 482 -2.19 22.29 -4.31
C GLU A 482 -1.03 22.35 -5.29
N VAL A 483 -0.13 23.31 -5.05
CA VAL A 483 1.06 23.56 -5.85
C VAL A 483 2.24 23.65 -4.92
N GLU A 484 3.28 22.87 -5.18
CA GLU A 484 4.60 23.03 -4.57
C GLU A 484 5.58 23.51 -5.64
N LEU A 485 6.16 24.68 -5.42
CA LEU A 485 7.22 25.23 -6.26
C LEU A 485 8.55 25.26 -5.51
N ARG A 486 9.62 24.94 -6.22
CA ARG A 486 10.99 24.99 -5.71
C ARG A 486 11.84 25.95 -6.52
N ARG A 487 12.69 26.71 -5.82
CA ARG A 487 13.73 27.57 -6.40
C ARG A 487 14.99 27.41 -5.58
N ASP A 488 16.05 26.92 -6.19
CA ASP A 488 17.28 26.51 -5.51
C ASP A 488 16.98 25.54 -4.34
N ASP A 489 17.43 25.87 -3.12
CA ASP A 489 17.21 25.03 -1.92
C ASP A 489 15.91 25.36 -1.17
N ARG A 490 14.99 26.14 -1.76
CA ARG A 490 13.73 26.56 -1.11
C ARG A 490 12.52 26.03 -1.85
N SER A 491 11.55 25.49 -1.12
CA SER A 491 10.23 25.15 -1.64
C SER A 491 9.13 25.88 -0.89
N VAL A 492 8.02 26.13 -1.58
CA VAL A 492 6.81 26.72 -1.02
C VAL A 492 5.60 25.93 -1.54
N THR A 493 4.75 25.51 -0.61
CA THR A 493 3.47 24.89 -0.92
C THR A 493 2.33 25.89 -0.74
N VAL A 494 1.52 26.08 -1.78
CA VAL A 494 0.32 26.90 -1.76
C VAL A 494 -0.89 26.08 -2.12
N VAL A 495 -1.98 26.34 -1.41
CA VAL A 495 -3.29 25.75 -1.69
C VAL A 495 -4.30 26.84 -1.97
N ARG A 496 -5.01 26.72 -3.10
CA ARG A 496 -6.12 27.60 -3.47
C ARG A 496 -7.37 26.78 -3.80
N SER A 497 -8.53 27.32 -3.44
CA SER A 497 -9.82 26.73 -3.79
C SER A 497 -10.65 27.68 -4.64
N ASP A 498 -11.16 27.20 -5.77
CA ASP A 498 -12.04 27.94 -6.69
C ASP A 498 -12.99 26.97 -7.40
N ALA A 499 -14.12 27.46 -7.93
CA ALA A 499 -14.98 26.67 -8.80
C ALA A 499 -14.36 26.51 -10.22
N ASP A 500 -13.47 27.44 -10.62
CA ASP A 500 -12.71 27.36 -11.85
C ASP A 500 -11.31 26.77 -11.58
N ILE A 501 -11.12 25.50 -12.00
CA ILE A 501 -9.85 24.77 -11.88
C ILE A 501 -8.69 25.57 -12.48
N THR A 502 -8.91 26.25 -13.61
CA THR A 502 -7.85 27.00 -14.29
C THR A 502 -7.43 28.20 -13.46
N ARG A 503 -8.41 28.95 -12.92
CA ARG A 503 -8.14 30.09 -12.05
C ARG A 503 -7.45 29.66 -10.76
N ALA A 504 -7.94 28.63 -10.07
CA ALA A 504 -7.32 28.10 -8.86
C ALA A 504 -5.86 27.70 -9.11
N SER A 505 -5.61 26.99 -10.21
CA SER A 505 -4.26 26.52 -10.56
C SER A 505 -3.30 27.68 -10.82
N VAL A 506 -3.70 28.65 -11.64
CA VAL A 506 -2.82 29.76 -12.01
C VAL A 506 -2.61 30.68 -10.80
N ALA A 507 -3.65 30.93 -10.00
CA ALA A 507 -3.54 31.72 -8.78
C ALA A 507 -2.59 31.06 -7.77
N ALA A 508 -2.66 29.74 -7.59
CA ALA A 508 -1.75 29.01 -6.70
C ALA A 508 -0.29 29.12 -7.17
N VAL A 509 -0.04 29.01 -8.48
CA VAL A 509 1.30 29.20 -9.06
C VAL A 509 1.81 30.64 -8.86
N VAL A 510 0.99 31.65 -9.17
CA VAL A 510 1.39 33.06 -8.98
C VAL A 510 1.71 33.35 -7.51
N ASP A 511 0.88 32.87 -6.59
CA ASP A 511 1.09 33.06 -5.15
C ASP A 511 2.35 32.34 -4.65
N SER A 512 2.63 31.15 -5.17
CA SER A 512 3.86 30.41 -4.86
C SER A 512 5.10 31.17 -5.33
N ILE A 513 5.05 31.77 -6.53
CA ILE A 513 6.13 32.60 -7.06
C ILE A 513 6.29 33.87 -6.22
N ASP A 514 5.20 34.57 -5.89
CA ASP A 514 5.24 35.77 -5.04
C ASP A 514 5.94 35.50 -3.70
N ARG A 515 5.58 34.40 -3.02
CA ARG A 515 6.21 33.97 -1.76
C ARG A 515 7.70 33.66 -1.90
N LEU A 516 8.11 33.06 -3.02
CA LEU A 516 9.53 32.79 -3.31
C LEU A 516 10.32 34.07 -3.61
N LEU A 517 9.66 35.13 -4.11
CA LEU A 517 10.29 36.42 -4.45
C LEU A 517 10.40 37.38 -3.25
N ASP A 518 9.40 37.42 -2.36
CA ASP A 518 9.34 38.34 -1.21
C ASP A 518 10.50 38.14 -0.20
N GLU A 519 11.07 36.94 -0.14
CA GLU A 519 12.22 36.64 0.73
C GLU A 519 13.58 37.04 0.14
N GLU A 520 13.62 37.51 -1.12
CA GLU A 520 14.81 38.04 -1.79
C GLU A 520 14.68 39.54 -2.07
N ALA A 521 15.40 40.37 -1.32
CA ALA A 521 15.43 41.83 -1.52
C ALA A 521 16.04 42.29 -2.87
N THR A 522 16.36 41.40 -3.82
CA THR A 522 17.01 41.74 -5.10
C THR A 522 16.74 40.70 -6.20
N VAL A 523 15.53 40.65 -6.78
CA VAL A 523 15.29 39.90 -8.03
C VAL A 523 15.17 40.87 -9.20
N ASP A 524 15.87 40.58 -10.29
CA ASP A 524 15.74 41.32 -11.55
C ASP A 524 14.40 40.97 -12.19
N LEU A 525 13.46 41.91 -12.13
CA LEU A 525 12.12 41.78 -12.71
C LEU A 525 12.08 42.22 -14.17
N SER A 526 13.21 42.38 -14.88
CA SER A 526 13.19 42.77 -16.29
C SER A 526 12.44 41.75 -17.17
N PRO A 527 11.77 42.19 -18.27
CA PRO A 527 11.09 41.28 -19.18
C PRO A 527 12.08 40.29 -19.82
N ALA A 528 11.60 39.09 -20.20
CA ALA A 528 12.36 38.26 -21.11
C ALA A 528 12.47 38.96 -22.48
N ASP A 529 13.70 39.08 -23.01
CA ASP A 529 13.98 39.64 -24.35
C ASP A 529 13.44 38.78 -25.49
#